data_AF-A0A952WJ64-F1
#
_entry.id   AF-A0A952WJ64-F1
#
_cell.length_a   1.000
_cell.length_b   1.000
_cell.length_c   1.000
_cell.angle_alpha   90.00
_cell.angle_beta   90.00
_cell.angle_gamma   90.00
#
_symmetry.space_group_name_H-M   'P 1'
#
loop_
_entity.id
_entity.type
_entity.pdbx_description
1 polymer ?
#
loop_
_entity_poly.entity_id
_entity_poly.type
_entity_poly.pdbx_seq_one_letter_code
_entity_poly.pdbx_strand_id
1 'polypeptide(L)'
;MPRGSLQGTFVLTLWDLLKPAVARVVEIARPPAPKKAEPASRNGVLVAPARRKPVRGADRPAKLGMQEKYDAVVALMLKKYDVRVRKWRSSSSGIAWTIKYRDGRIVRLLESPKPKGPMSMAIFLHEIGHHAIGLGAFKPRCLEEYHAWMFSIRAMEEHGLNITDSVRTRMHRSLRYAVRKARRRGLRDLPPELAPYVEAPSARTSA
;
A
#
# COMPACT_ATOMS: atom_id res chain seq x y z
N MET A 1 -44.68 21.79 -11.34
CA MET A 1 -44.70 20.93 -10.13
C MET A 1 -45.58 19.74 -10.48
N PRO A 2 -45.11 18.48 -10.39
CA PRO A 2 -44.51 17.89 -9.20
C PRO A 2 -43.08 17.36 -9.38
N ARG A 3 -42.43 17.10 -8.25
CA ARG A 3 -41.06 16.57 -8.09
C ARG A 3 -41.12 15.04 -8.07
N GLY A 4 -40.21 14.37 -8.77
CA GLY A 4 -39.93 12.94 -8.65
C GLY A 4 -38.45 12.71 -8.39
N SER A 5 -38.12 12.25 -7.19
CA SER A 5 -36.79 12.02 -6.66
C SER A 5 -36.20 10.65 -7.07
N LEU A 6 -34.91 10.69 -7.43
CA LEU A 6 -33.82 9.72 -7.18
C LEU A 6 -34.14 8.22 -7.15
N GLN A 7 -33.44 7.46 -8.00
CA GLN A 7 -32.81 6.20 -7.62
C GLN A 7 -31.57 5.96 -8.49
N GLY A 8 -30.40 6.28 -7.92
CA GLY A 8 -29.12 5.85 -8.44
C GLY A 8 -28.88 4.39 -8.05
N THR A 9 -28.73 3.53 -9.04
CA THR A 9 -28.39 2.11 -8.86
C THR A 9 -26.95 1.99 -8.37
N PHE A 10 -26.78 1.73 -7.07
CA PHE A 10 -25.51 1.30 -6.50
C PHE A 10 -25.27 -0.17 -6.89
N VAL A 11 -24.37 -0.41 -7.84
CA VAL A 11 -23.89 -1.76 -8.14
C VAL A 11 -22.92 -2.16 -7.03
N LEU A 12 -23.42 -2.92 -6.06
CA LEU A 12 -22.58 -3.67 -5.12
C LEU A 12 -21.70 -4.62 -5.92
N THR A 13 -20.41 -4.33 -5.96
CA THR A 13 -19.45 -5.26 -6.57
C THR A 13 -19.13 -6.35 -5.56
N LEU A 14 -18.74 -7.54 -6.06
CA LEU A 14 -18.28 -8.69 -5.26
C LEU A 14 -17.19 -8.33 -4.22
N TRP A 15 -16.54 -7.17 -4.38
CA TRP A 15 -15.54 -6.59 -3.47
C TRP A 15 -16.10 -6.04 -2.15
N ASP A 16 -17.39 -5.71 -2.06
CA ASP A 16 -17.99 -5.24 -0.80
C ASP A 16 -18.25 -6.37 0.21
N LEU A 17 -18.30 -7.62 -0.26
CA LEU A 17 -18.67 -8.78 0.56
C LEU A 17 -17.49 -9.42 1.33
N LEU A 18 -16.23 -9.11 0.99
CA LEU A 18 -15.03 -9.76 1.55
C LEU A 18 -14.38 -9.00 2.72
N LYS A 19 -15.01 -7.94 3.23
CA LYS A 19 -14.44 -7.03 4.25
C LYS A 19 -14.22 -7.62 5.66
N PRO A 20 -14.92 -8.65 6.19
CA PRO A 20 -14.78 -8.98 7.61
C PRO A 20 -13.68 -10.00 7.97
N ALA A 21 -13.05 -10.69 7.01
CA ALA A 21 -12.12 -11.78 7.35
C ALA A 21 -10.68 -11.34 7.70
N VAL A 22 -10.22 -10.19 7.18
CA VAL A 22 -8.83 -9.74 7.35
C VAL A 22 -8.64 -8.84 8.58
N ALA A 23 -9.69 -8.15 9.02
CA ALA A 23 -9.64 -7.27 10.20
C ALA A 23 -9.28 -8.02 11.49
N ARG A 24 -9.68 -9.30 11.60
CA ARG A 24 -9.50 -10.12 12.81
C ARG A 24 -8.05 -10.53 13.10
N VAL A 25 -7.16 -10.50 12.10
CA VAL A 25 -5.75 -10.91 12.29
C VAL A 25 -4.86 -9.74 12.73
N VAL A 26 -5.24 -8.50 12.40
CA VAL A 26 -4.44 -7.30 12.71
C VAL A 26 -4.57 -6.85 14.17
N GLU A 27 -5.62 -7.28 14.87
CA GLU A 27 -5.90 -6.85 16.25
C GLU A 27 -4.99 -7.50 17.30
N ILE A 28 -4.38 -8.66 16.99
CA ILE A 28 -3.60 -9.47 17.95
C ILE A 28 -2.16 -8.93 18.14
N ALA A 29 -1.71 -7.98 17.32
CA ALA A 29 -0.30 -7.54 17.28
C ALA A 29 -0.08 -6.05 17.62
N ARG A 30 -0.81 -5.48 18.58
CA ARG A 30 -0.56 -4.10 19.06
C ARG A 30 0.21 -4.09 20.39
N PRO A 31 1.46 -3.61 20.44
CA PRO A 31 2.11 -3.23 21.70
C PRO A 31 1.53 -1.91 22.26
N PRO A 32 1.57 -1.70 23.59
CA PRO A 32 0.96 -0.53 24.23
C PRO A 32 1.73 0.78 23.94
N ALA A 33 0.98 1.86 23.74
CA ALA A 33 1.52 3.19 23.46
C ALA A 33 2.18 3.85 24.70
N PRO A 34 3.25 4.64 24.54
CA PRO A 34 3.85 5.39 25.63
C PRO A 34 3.02 6.64 26.00
N LYS A 35 2.90 6.90 27.31
CA LYS A 35 2.21 8.05 27.90
C LYS A 35 2.98 9.34 27.62
N LYS A 36 2.28 10.38 27.13
CA LYS A 36 2.83 11.75 26.99
C LYS A 36 2.74 12.48 28.32
N ALA A 37 3.83 13.14 28.71
CA ALA A 37 3.87 14.09 29.82
C ALA A 37 3.35 15.47 29.37
N GLU A 38 2.58 16.13 30.23
CA GLU A 38 2.16 17.52 30.13
C GLU A 38 3.30 18.47 30.52
N PRO A 39 3.32 19.70 29.98
CA PRO A 39 3.92 20.82 30.69
C PRO A 39 2.86 21.86 31.09
N ALA A 40 3.09 22.38 32.30
CA ALA A 40 2.27 23.35 33.01
C ALA A 40 2.41 24.80 32.50
N SER A 41 1.34 25.54 32.77
CA SER A 41 1.06 26.98 32.65
C SER A 41 2.14 27.96 33.17
N ARG A 42 2.28 29.18 32.58
CA ARG A 42 1.76 30.48 33.11
C ARG A 42 2.37 31.76 32.47
N ASN A 43 1.54 32.82 32.46
CA ASN A 43 1.80 34.28 32.40
C ASN A 43 2.18 34.89 31.02
N GLY A 44 1.57 35.97 30.49
CA GLY A 44 0.67 36.98 31.06
C GLY A 44 1.31 38.37 31.09
N VAL A 45 1.50 39.04 29.93
CA VAL A 45 1.78 40.49 29.85
C VAL A 45 1.10 41.08 28.60
N LEU A 46 0.24 42.07 28.82
CA LEU A 46 -0.46 42.87 27.82
C LEU A 46 0.46 43.98 27.29
N VAL A 47 0.67 44.06 25.97
CA VAL A 47 1.34 45.19 25.30
C VAL A 47 0.46 45.69 24.14
N ALA A 48 0.34 47.02 24.07
CA ALA A 48 -0.54 47.83 23.23
C ALA A 48 -0.47 47.56 21.70
N PRO A 49 -1.53 47.88 20.93
CA PRO A 49 -1.64 47.47 19.53
C PRO A 49 -0.86 48.39 18.58
N ALA A 50 0.25 47.87 18.04
CA ALA A 50 0.88 48.45 16.85
C ALA A 50 0.04 48.10 15.61
N ARG A 51 -0.20 49.11 14.76
CA ARG A 51 -0.95 49.03 13.48
C ARG A 51 -0.48 47.84 12.64
N ARG A 52 -1.32 46.80 12.56
CA ARG A 52 -1.08 45.62 11.72
C ARG A 52 -1.36 45.94 10.26
N LYS A 53 -0.32 45.86 9.42
CA LYS A 53 -0.48 45.69 7.98
C LYS A 53 -1.37 44.45 7.74
N PRO A 54 -2.23 44.41 6.71
CA PRO A 54 -3.12 43.27 6.47
C PRO A 54 -2.27 42.01 6.31
N VAL A 55 -2.42 41.09 7.27
CA VAL A 55 -1.84 39.74 7.21
C VAL A 55 -2.51 39.05 6.04
N ARG A 56 -1.82 39.02 4.89
CA ARG A 56 -2.25 38.25 3.73
C ARG A 56 -2.31 36.78 4.12
N GLY A 57 -3.53 36.27 4.29
CA GLY A 57 -3.87 34.85 4.23
C GLY A 57 -3.16 33.97 5.27
N ALA A 58 -3.60 34.05 6.52
CA ALA A 58 -3.35 32.99 7.48
C ALA A 58 -3.98 31.67 6.99
N ASP A 59 -3.17 30.62 7.04
CA ASP A 59 -3.56 29.23 7.32
C ASP A 59 -4.46 28.50 6.32
N ARG A 60 -4.03 28.39 5.06
CA ARG A 60 -4.30 27.15 4.34
C ARG A 60 -3.07 26.26 4.42
N PRO A 61 -3.16 25.04 5.00
CA PRO A 61 -2.04 24.12 4.97
C PRO A 61 -1.64 23.91 3.51
N ALA A 62 -0.38 24.17 3.18
CA ALA A 62 0.15 23.92 1.85
C ALA A 62 -0.13 22.45 1.52
N LYS A 63 -0.82 22.20 0.39
CA LYS A 63 -1.03 20.83 -0.07
C LYS A 63 0.34 20.21 -0.29
N LEU A 64 0.70 19.22 0.53
CA LEU A 64 1.95 18.47 0.37
C LEU A 64 2.10 18.04 -1.10
N GLY A 65 3.29 18.25 -1.64
CA GLY A 65 3.66 17.74 -2.95
C GLY A 65 3.51 16.22 -2.98
N MET A 66 3.23 15.65 -4.15
CA MET A 66 3.05 14.19 -4.26
C MET A 66 4.31 13.43 -3.85
N GLN A 67 5.50 13.99 -4.08
CA GLN A 67 6.75 13.38 -3.63
C GLN A 67 6.85 13.33 -2.09
N GLU A 68 6.45 14.40 -1.40
CA GLU A 68 6.44 14.43 0.07
C GLU A 68 5.47 13.39 0.63
N LYS A 69 4.33 13.18 -0.05
CA LYS A 69 3.40 12.08 0.30
C LYS A 69 4.05 10.71 0.12
N TYR A 70 4.76 10.48 -0.98
CA TYR A 70 5.48 9.21 -1.18
C TYR A 70 6.55 9.01 -0.10
N ASP A 71 7.35 10.02 0.20
CA ASP A 71 8.41 9.94 1.20
C ASP A 71 7.82 9.69 2.60
N ALA A 72 6.70 10.34 2.95
CA ALA A 72 5.99 10.11 4.20
C ALA A 72 5.47 8.68 4.33
N VAL A 73 4.88 8.13 3.27
CA VAL A 73 4.38 6.74 3.26
C VAL A 73 5.55 5.75 3.29
N VAL A 74 6.66 6.01 2.59
CA VAL A 74 7.87 5.19 2.68
C VAL A 74 8.38 5.12 4.12
N ALA A 75 8.54 6.28 4.78
CA ALA A 75 9.01 6.33 6.16
C ALA A 75 8.04 5.60 7.11
N LEU A 76 6.73 5.81 6.94
CA LEU A 76 5.70 5.12 7.70
C LEU A 76 5.77 3.60 7.54
N MET A 77 5.85 3.10 6.30
CA MET A 77 5.81 1.67 6.01
C MET A 77 7.06 0.95 6.47
N LEU A 78 8.25 1.55 6.28
CA LEU A 78 9.50 0.99 6.79
C LEU A 78 9.46 0.88 8.31
N LYS A 79 8.96 1.92 9.00
CA LYS A 79 8.81 1.91 10.45
C LYS A 79 7.76 0.90 10.93
N LYS A 80 6.58 0.88 10.28
CA LYS A 80 5.44 0.04 10.67
C LYS A 80 5.76 -1.45 10.61
N TYR A 81 6.52 -1.88 9.61
CA TYR A 81 6.84 -3.30 9.39
C TYR A 81 8.27 -3.68 9.78
N ASP A 82 9.01 -2.75 10.41
CA ASP A 82 10.41 -2.89 10.80
C ASP A 82 11.30 -3.40 9.65
N VAL A 83 11.14 -2.77 8.47
CA VAL A 83 11.88 -3.14 7.26
C VAL A 83 12.96 -2.12 6.98
N ARG A 84 14.14 -2.60 6.60
CA ARG A 84 15.26 -1.74 6.20
C ARG A 84 15.51 -1.87 4.70
N VAL A 85 15.67 -0.74 4.04
CA VAL A 85 16.08 -0.71 2.63
C VAL A 85 17.58 -0.98 2.57
N ARG A 86 17.97 -2.07 1.90
CA ARG A 86 19.38 -2.35 1.61
C ARG A 86 19.88 -1.54 0.42
N LYS A 87 19.08 -1.48 -0.65
CA LYS A 87 19.47 -0.82 -1.91
C LYS A 87 18.24 -0.29 -2.65
N TRP A 88 18.35 0.95 -3.12
CA TRP A 88 17.44 1.49 -4.12
C TRP A 88 17.87 1.02 -5.51
N ARG A 89 16.97 0.37 -6.25
CA ARG A 89 17.23 -0.16 -7.60
C ARG A 89 16.92 0.87 -8.67
N SER A 90 17.63 0.79 -9.79
CA SER A 90 17.27 1.48 -11.03
C SER A 90 16.20 0.71 -11.82
N SER A 91 16.11 -0.61 -11.63
CA SER A 91 15.13 -1.47 -12.29
C SER A 91 13.74 -1.34 -11.67
N SER A 92 12.70 -1.58 -12.48
CA SER A 92 11.29 -1.65 -12.03
C SER A 92 10.93 -3.01 -11.41
N SER A 93 11.76 -3.47 -10.48
CA SER A 93 11.61 -4.72 -9.73
C SER A 93 12.21 -4.57 -8.34
N GLY A 94 11.62 -5.25 -7.36
CA GLY A 94 12.15 -5.35 -6.01
C GLY A 94 12.37 -6.79 -5.57
N ILE A 95 12.92 -6.94 -4.38
CA ILE A 95 13.09 -8.20 -3.66
C ILE A 95 12.96 -7.91 -2.17
N ALA A 96 12.12 -8.68 -1.47
CA ALA A 96 12.05 -8.74 -0.02
C ALA A 96 12.65 -10.05 0.51
N TRP A 97 13.41 -9.98 1.59
CA TRP A 97 13.91 -11.16 2.29
C TRP A 97 14.18 -10.87 3.76
N THR A 98 14.35 -11.94 4.53
CA THR A 98 14.62 -11.87 5.96
C THR A 98 15.91 -12.63 6.29
N ILE A 99 16.70 -12.10 7.22
CA ILE A 99 17.88 -12.76 7.79
C ILE A 99 17.56 -13.12 9.23
N LYS A 100 17.66 -14.41 9.58
CA LYS A 100 17.56 -14.89 10.96
C LYS A 100 18.96 -15.18 11.47
N TYR A 101 19.37 -14.49 12.53
CA TYR A 101 20.64 -14.72 13.20
C TYR A 101 20.53 -15.86 14.22
N ARG A 102 21.69 -16.40 14.63
CA ARG A 102 21.75 -17.50 15.61
C ARG A 102 21.16 -17.12 16.97
N ASP A 103 21.27 -15.85 17.35
CA ASP A 103 20.69 -15.28 18.57
C ASP A 103 19.17 -15.06 18.50
N GLY A 104 18.52 -15.50 17.41
CA GLY A 104 17.08 -15.37 17.22
C GLY A 104 16.64 -14.02 16.66
N ARG A 105 17.54 -13.02 16.52
CA ARG A 105 17.19 -11.75 15.89
C ARG A 105 16.81 -11.97 14.44
N ILE A 106 15.77 -11.26 14.02
CA ILE A 106 15.24 -11.28 12.66
C ILE A 106 15.42 -9.89 12.08
N VAL A 107 16.09 -9.79 10.94
CA VAL A 107 16.25 -8.52 10.20
C VAL A 107 15.51 -8.63 8.88
N ARG A 108 14.57 -7.72 8.65
CA ARG A 108 13.76 -7.63 7.43
C ARG A 108 14.38 -6.64 6.47
N LEU A 109 14.68 -7.09 5.26
CA LEU A 109 15.38 -6.31 4.25
C LEU A 109 14.57 -6.25 2.96
N LEU A 110 14.73 -5.13 2.24
CA LEU A 110 14.24 -5.03 0.87
C LEU A 110 15.23 -4.32 -0.07
N GLU A 111 15.10 -4.62 -1.34
CA GLU A 111 15.56 -3.79 -2.45
C GLU A 111 14.36 -3.41 -3.32
N SER A 112 14.28 -2.16 -3.77
CA SER A 112 13.16 -1.68 -4.58
C SER A 112 13.59 -0.43 -5.36
N PRO A 113 12.96 -0.09 -6.50
CA PRO A 113 13.05 1.28 -7.01
C PRO A 113 12.64 2.30 -5.96
N LYS A 114 13.33 3.45 -5.90
CA LYS A 114 12.94 4.57 -5.03
C LYS A 114 11.61 5.15 -5.53
N PRO A 115 10.60 5.31 -4.66
CA PRO A 115 9.33 5.93 -5.05
C PRO A 115 9.54 7.37 -5.52
N LYS A 116 9.30 7.56 -6.82
CA LYS A 116 9.32 8.86 -7.52
C LYS A 116 8.05 9.08 -8.34
N GLY A 117 7.15 8.10 -8.33
CA GLY A 117 5.92 8.07 -9.09
C GLY A 117 5.07 6.84 -8.73
N PRO A 118 3.83 6.76 -9.25
CA PRO A 118 2.88 5.70 -8.91
C PRO A 118 3.43 4.29 -9.10
N MET A 119 4.17 4.06 -10.19
CA MET A 119 4.72 2.73 -10.51
C MET A 119 5.78 2.28 -9.52
N SER A 120 6.79 3.12 -9.25
CA SER A 120 7.84 2.77 -8.29
C SER A 120 7.32 2.70 -6.86
N MET A 121 6.29 3.48 -6.53
CA MET A 121 5.59 3.39 -5.26
C MET A 121 4.84 2.06 -5.11
N ALA A 122 4.10 1.62 -6.13
CA ALA A 122 3.38 0.36 -6.11
C ALA A 122 4.34 -0.85 -5.96
N ILE A 123 5.50 -0.81 -6.63
CA ILE A 123 6.52 -1.86 -6.49
C ILE A 123 7.10 -1.84 -5.07
N PHE A 124 7.46 -0.67 -4.53
CA PHE A 124 7.94 -0.56 -3.15
C PHE A 124 6.94 -1.14 -2.14
N LEU A 125 5.67 -0.76 -2.27
CA LEU A 125 4.61 -1.25 -1.39
C LEU A 125 4.33 -2.75 -1.59
N HIS A 126 4.58 -3.31 -2.77
CA HIS A 126 4.51 -4.76 -3.00
C HIS A 126 5.60 -5.50 -2.22
N GLU A 127 6.84 -4.97 -2.18
CA GLU A 127 7.91 -5.55 -1.35
C GLU A 127 7.62 -5.43 0.15
N ILE A 128 7.05 -4.29 0.58
CA ILE A 128 6.53 -4.16 1.95
C ILE A 128 5.41 -5.19 2.19
N GLY A 129 4.54 -5.40 1.20
CA GLY A 129 3.46 -6.37 1.25
C GLY A 129 3.95 -7.77 1.58
N HIS A 130 5.04 -8.23 0.99
CA HIS A 130 5.66 -9.52 1.34
C HIS A 130 6.06 -9.60 2.82
N HIS A 131 6.59 -8.54 3.42
CA HIS A 131 6.90 -8.49 4.86
C HIS A 131 5.66 -8.38 5.74
N ALA A 132 4.66 -7.63 5.28
CA ALA A 132 3.43 -7.38 6.02
C ALA A 132 2.57 -8.63 6.15
N ILE A 133 2.44 -9.41 5.08
CA ILE A 133 1.67 -10.65 5.07
C ILE A 133 2.47 -11.85 5.63
N GLY A 134 3.79 -11.70 5.74
CA GLY A 134 4.73 -12.76 6.11
C GLY A 134 5.29 -13.49 4.89
N LEU A 135 6.62 -13.42 4.71
CA LEU A 135 7.32 -14.11 3.64
C LEU A 135 7.11 -15.62 3.72
N GLY A 136 6.59 -16.24 2.66
CA GLY A 136 6.29 -17.67 2.63
C GLY A 136 5.02 -18.08 3.38
N ALA A 137 4.22 -17.14 3.89
CA ALA A 137 3.00 -17.44 4.63
C ALA A 137 1.90 -18.05 3.75
N PHE A 138 1.91 -17.75 2.45
CA PHE A 138 0.91 -18.23 1.50
C PHE A 138 1.50 -19.25 0.54
N LYS A 139 0.76 -20.33 0.31
CA LYS A 139 1.08 -21.35 -0.69
C LYS A 139 -0.15 -21.56 -1.58
N PRO A 140 0.02 -21.72 -2.90
CA PRO A 140 1.28 -21.66 -3.67
C PRO A 140 1.88 -20.25 -3.75
N ARG A 141 3.16 -20.11 -4.19
CA ARG A 141 3.83 -18.80 -4.25
C ARG A 141 3.06 -17.75 -5.07
N CYS A 142 2.34 -18.14 -6.13
CA CYS A 142 1.51 -17.19 -6.87
C CYS A 142 0.38 -16.56 -6.03
N LEU A 143 -0.11 -17.23 -4.99
CA LEU A 143 -1.08 -16.67 -4.04
C LEU A 143 -0.41 -15.63 -3.13
N GLU A 144 0.83 -15.87 -2.70
CA GLU A 144 1.61 -14.88 -1.97
C GLU A 144 1.80 -13.59 -2.80
N GLU A 145 2.15 -13.73 -4.08
CA GLU A 145 2.29 -12.59 -5.00
C GLU A 145 0.96 -11.82 -5.13
N TYR A 146 -0.18 -12.51 -5.15
CA TYR A 146 -1.51 -11.89 -5.12
C TYR A 146 -1.72 -11.05 -3.87
N HIS A 147 -1.51 -11.62 -2.69
CA HIS A 147 -1.69 -10.89 -1.44
C HIS A 147 -0.73 -9.70 -1.29
N ALA A 148 0.51 -9.84 -1.75
CA ALA A 148 1.48 -8.74 -1.76
C ALA A 148 1.04 -7.59 -2.69
N TRP A 149 0.48 -7.91 -3.87
CA TRP A 149 -0.11 -6.90 -4.76
C TRP A 149 -1.36 -6.24 -4.17
N MET A 150 -2.26 -7.02 -3.57
CA MET A 150 -3.46 -6.48 -2.93
C MET A 150 -3.11 -5.55 -1.78
N PHE A 151 -2.10 -5.90 -0.98
CA PHE A 151 -1.54 -5.02 0.03
C PHE A 151 -1.08 -3.69 -0.57
N SER A 152 -0.30 -3.75 -1.66
CA SER A 152 0.22 -2.56 -2.33
C SER A 152 -0.88 -1.61 -2.79
N ILE A 153 -1.87 -2.12 -3.53
CA ILE A 153 -3.00 -1.33 -4.03
C ILE A 153 -3.79 -0.71 -2.87
N ARG A 154 -4.13 -1.50 -1.84
CA ARG A 154 -4.86 -0.99 -0.67
C ARG A 154 -4.09 0.09 0.07
N ALA A 155 -2.78 -0.08 0.25
CA ALA A 155 -1.94 0.93 0.89
C ALA A 155 -1.89 2.22 0.05
N MET A 156 -1.86 2.12 -1.28
CA MET A 156 -1.96 3.30 -2.14
C MET A 156 -3.31 4.00 -1.98
N GLU A 157 -4.42 3.26 -1.92
CA GLU A 157 -5.77 3.80 -1.72
C GLU A 157 -5.91 4.46 -0.33
N GLU A 158 -5.51 3.75 0.74
CA GLU A 158 -5.59 4.21 2.14
C GLU A 158 -4.80 5.51 2.37
N HIS A 159 -3.66 5.67 1.69
CA HIS A 159 -2.84 6.86 1.79
C HIS A 159 -3.14 7.94 0.75
N GLY A 160 -4.21 7.77 -0.03
CA GLY A 160 -4.62 8.76 -1.05
C GLY A 160 -3.55 9.01 -2.11
N LEU A 161 -2.83 7.95 -2.50
CA LEU A 161 -1.82 7.98 -3.55
C LEU A 161 -2.45 7.70 -4.92
N ASN A 162 -1.85 8.26 -5.97
CA ASN A 162 -2.35 8.07 -7.33
C ASN A 162 -2.13 6.62 -7.79
N ILE A 163 -3.18 5.97 -8.28
CA ILE A 163 -3.11 4.64 -8.89
C ILE A 163 -3.47 4.80 -10.37
N THR A 164 -2.47 4.70 -11.24
CA THR A 164 -2.66 4.83 -12.69
C THR A 164 -3.03 3.50 -13.33
N ASP A 165 -3.57 3.55 -14.55
CA ASP A 165 -3.86 2.34 -15.34
C ASP A 165 -2.61 1.51 -15.61
N SER A 166 -1.44 2.15 -15.72
CA SER A 166 -0.15 1.47 -15.82
C SER A 166 0.13 0.61 -14.60
N VAL A 167 -0.17 1.09 -13.38
CA VAL A 167 -0.01 0.31 -12.13
C VAL A 167 -0.92 -0.91 -12.16
N ARG A 168 -2.21 -0.74 -12.51
CA ARG A 168 -3.17 -1.84 -12.61
C ARG A 168 -2.75 -2.87 -13.65
N THR A 169 -2.29 -2.40 -14.81
CA THR A 169 -1.77 -3.24 -15.89
C THR A 169 -0.53 -4.01 -15.44
N ARG A 170 0.40 -3.38 -14.71
CA ARG A 170 1.60 -4.04 -14.17
C ARG A 170 1.23 -5.13 -13.18
N MET A 171 0.31 -4.87 -12.26
CA MET A 171 -0.22 -5.86 -11.32
C MET A 171 -0.79 -7.06 -12.07
N HIS A 172 -1.70 -6.84 -13.03
CA HIS A 172 -2.31 -7.91 -13.81
C HIS A 172 -1.27 -8.75 -14.57
N ARG A 173 -0.27 -8.09 -15.19
CA ARG A 173 0.83 -8.78 -15.88
C ARG A 173 1.68 -9.61 -14.92
N SER A 174 1.97 -9.09 -13.73
CA SER A 174 2.73 -9.80 -12.70
C SER A 174 1.99 -11.04 -12.21
N LEU A 175 0.69 -10.94 -11.93
CA LEU A 175 -0.13 -12.06 -11.47
C LEU A 175 -0.31 -13.14 -12.54
N ARG A 176 -0.59 -12.75 -13.79
CA ARG A 176 -0.62 -13.68 -14.93
C ARG A 176 0.72 -14.42 -15.09
N TYR A 177 1.83 -13.69 -14.96
CA TYR A 177 3.16 -14.30 -14.99
C TYR A 177 3.36 -15.30 -13.84
N ALA A 178 2.96 -14.94 -12.62
CA ALA A 178 3.07 -15.81 -11.44
C ALA A 178 2.25 -17.10 -11.60
N VAL A 179 1.00 -16.99 -12.08
CA VAL A 179 0.13 -18.14 -12.38
C VAL A 179 0.75 -19.03 -13.46
N ARG A 180 1.16 -18.45 -14.60
CA ARG A 180 1.82 -19.21 -15.68
C ARG A 180 3.09 -19.91 -15.20
N LYS A 181 3.87 -19.24 -14.34
CA LYS A 181 5.08 -19.83 -13.73
C LYS A 181 4.74 -20.97 -12.78
N ALA A 182 3.68 -20.85 -11.98
CA ALA A 182 3.23 -21.90 -11.09
C ALA A 182 2.71 -23.13 -11.85
N ARG A 183 1.93 -22.94 -12.92
CA ARG A 183 1.47 -24.00 -13.82
C ARG A 183 2.62 -24.78 -14.45
N ARG A 184 3.64 -24.08 -14.99
CA ARG A 184 4.86 -24.72 -15.50
C ARG A 184 5.65 -25.49 -14.45
N ARG A 185 5.44 -25.21 -13.16
CA ARG A 185 6.04 -25.91 -12.02
C ARG A 185 5.13 -27.00 -11.44
N GLY A 186 4.04 -27.36 -12.13
CA GLY A 186 3.17 -28.46 -11.76
C GLY A 186 2.02 -28.10 -10.81
N LEU A 187 1.65 -26.82 -10.69
CA LEU A 187 0.44 -26.45 -9.95
C LEU A 187 -0.80 -27.07 -10.60
N ARG A 188 -1.48 -27.97 -9.88
CA ARG A 188 -2.71 -28.64 -10.34
C ARG A 188 -3.94 -27.79 -10.04
N ASP A 189 -4.10 -27.39 -8.78
CA ASP A 189 -5.24 -26.63 -8.31
C ASP A 189 -4.90 -25.16 -8.18
N LEU A 190 -5.66 -24.32 -8.89
CA LEU A 190 -5.47 -22.87 -8.85
C LEU A 190 -6.33 -22.27 -7.73
N PRO A 191 -5.74 -21.46 -6.84
CA PRO A 191 -6.51 -20.67 -5.88
C PRO A 191 -7.59 -19.81 -6.58
N PRO A 192 -8.82 -19.74 -6.05
CA PRO A 192 -9.94 -19.05 -6.69
C PRO A 192 -9.67 -17.55 -6.90
N GLU A 193 -8.90 -16.92 -6.02
CA GLU A 193 -8.48 -15.51 -6.14
C GLU A 193 -7.65 -15.26 -7.41
N LEU A 194 -6.99 -16.30 -7.90
CA LEU A 194 -6.14 -16.24 -9.08
C LEU A 194 -6.88 -16.60 -10.39
N ALA A 195 -8.13 -17.06 -10.31
CA ALA A 195 -8.93 -17.42 -11.49
C ALA A 195 -8.99 -16.29 -12.55
N PRO A 196 -9.13 -15.00 -12.19
CA PRO A 196 -9.13 -13.90 -13.16
C PRO A 196 -7.80 -13.70 -13.91
N TYR A 197 -6.71 -14.35 -13.47
CA TYR A 197 -5.36 -14.17 -14.01
C TYR A 197 -4.83 -15.40 -14.76
N VAL A 198 -5.70 -16.37 -15.04
CA VAL A 198 -5.33 -17.61 -15.77
C VAL A 198 -4.90 -17.33 -17.20
N GLU A 199 -5.54 -16.38 -17.88
CA GLU A 199 -5.20 -15.88 -19.21
C GLU A 199 -6.06 -14.63 -19.50
N ALA A 200 -5.72 -13.85 -20.53
CA ALA A 200 -6.55 -12.73 -21.01
C ALA A 200 -7.28 -13.17 -22.30
N PRO A 201 -8.46 -12.61 -22.63
CA PRO A 201 -9.18 -12.96 -23.86
C PRO A 201 -8.28 -12.73 -25.07
N SER A 202 -8.24 -13.72 -25.97
CA SER A 202 -7.48 -13.66 -27.21
C SER A 202 -8.07 -12.58 -28.12
N ALA A 203 -7.46 -11.39 -28.17
CA ALA A 203 -7.68 -10.47 -29.28
C ALA A 203 -6.75 -10.86 -30.44
N ARG A 204 -7.12 -11.92 -31.16
CA ARG A 204 -6.73 -12.20 -32.55
C ARG A 204 -7.85 -12.98 -33.22
N THR A 205 -8.85 -12.26 -33.71
CA THR A 205 -9.58 -12.64 -34.91
C THR A 205 -9.43 -11.46 -35.85
N SER A 206 -8.65 -11.69 -36.90
CA SER A 206 -8.49 -10.84 -38.06
C SER A 206 -9.84 -10.58 -38.71
N ALA A 207 -10.10 -9.34 -39.09
CA ALA A 207 -10.81 -8.98 -40.30
C ALA A 207 -10.11 -7.74 -40.87
#